data_AF-A0A651GTW1-F1
#
_entry.id   AF-A0A651GTW1-F1
#
_cell.length_a   1.000
_cell.length_b   1.000
_cell.length_c   1.000
_cell.angle_alpha   90.00
_cell.angle_beta   90.00
_cell.angle_gamma   90.00
#
_symmetry.space_group_name_H-M   'P 1'
#
loop_
_entity.id
_entity.type
_entity.pdbx_description
1 polymer ?
#
loop_
_entity_poly.entity_id
_entity_poly.type
_entity_poly.pdbx_seq_one_letter_code
_entity_poly.pdbx_strand_id
1 'polypeptide(L)'
;MGAPFNDLRHFCKTPGAPQLVIIPLFALVIIMLLLSSTEKRPEKLKPIKSTHTQVPEPSDICMHPDKNTYIVVSDDGFLFEMDSVGKIIRKADYKGFDTEGVTVHEGKVYVIEEFTRKIRVFDLETFQLERTVSVPYGGGRNKAFESITFNRSRNCFIMLTEKDPIFLFELDKNLNLINEIDMENVASDISAATWHNGFLWLLSDEDMHVIKLDPTSYKVLNKWYVPIINPEGIAFDRNGRMVIVSDDMERLYFFKSPA
;
A
#
# COMPACT_ATOMS: atom_id res chain seq x y z
N MET A 1 -57.76 8.58 -92.42
CA MET A 1 -58.20 7.41 -91.63
C MET A 1 -56.92 6.70 -91.20
N GLY A 2 -56.38 6.83 -90.00
CA GLY A 2 -57.01 6.79 -88.69
C GLY A 2 -56.46 5.56 -87.97
N ALA A 3 -55.35 5.71 -87.26
CA ALA A 3 -54.83 4.71 -86.33
C ALA A 3 -54.16 5.43 -85.13
N PRO A 4 -54.26 4.88 -83.91
CA PRO A 4 -54.46 5.71 -82.73
C PRO A 4 -53.30 5.73 -81.71
N PHE A 5 -53.48 6.68 -80.81
CA PHE A 5 -52.86 7.05 -79.53
C PHE A 5 -52.27 5.97 -78.59
N ASN A 6 -51.31 6.48 -77.79
CA ASN A 6 -50.94 6.20 -76.40
C ASN A 6 -50.09 4.96 -76.06
N ASP A 7 -48.93 5.17 -75.41
CA ASP A 7 -48.87 5.32 -73.93
C ASP A 7 -47.42 5.66 -73.51
N LEU A 8 -47.19 6.91 -73.10
CA LEU A 8 -45.93 7.39 -72.51
C LEU A 8 -46.01 7.18 -71.00
N ARG A 9 -45.38 6.13 -70.47
CA ARG A 9 -45.13 6.01 -69.02
C ARG A 9 -43.71 6.42 -68.68
N HIS A 10 -43.61 7.66 -68.20
CA HIS A 10 -42.52 8.14 -67.38
C HIS A 10 -42.39 7.29 -66.10
N PHE A 11 -41.28 6.57 -65.94
CA PHE A 11 -40.87 6.06 -64.64
C PHE A 11 -39.91 7.07 -63.99
N CYS A 12 -40.46 7.85 -63.06
CA CYS A 12 -39.72 8.66 -62.11
C CYS A 12 -39.07 7.72 -61.08
N LYS A 13 -37.74 7.55 -61.11
CA LYS A 13 -37.01 6.86 -60.05
C LYS A 13 -36.80 7.84 -58.90
N THR A 14 -37.49 7.62 -57.79
CA THR A 14 -37.22 8.29 -56.51
C THR A 14 -35.86 7.84 -55.96
N PRO A 15 -35.08 8.73 -55.31
CA PRO A 15 -33.87 8.33 -54.61
C PRO A 15 -34.25 7.47 -53.39
N GLY A 16 -33.63 6.30 -53.27
CA GLY A 16 -33.84 5.40 -52.13
C GLY A 16 -33.45 6.10 -50.83
N ALA A 17 -34.38 6.11 -49.87
CA ALA A 17 -34.11 6.56 -48.51
C ALA A 17 -32.96 5.75 -47.89
N PRO A 18 -32.06 6.36 -47.10
CA PRO A 18 -31.00 5.62 -46.42
C PRO A 18 -31.64 4.57 -45.50
N GLN A 19 -31.27 3.30 -45.68
CA GLN A 19 -31.68 2.24 -44.76
C GLN A 19 -31.10 2.56 -43.38
N LEU A 20 -31.98 2.83 -42.43
CA LEU A 20 -31.61 2.99 -41.03
C LEU A 20 -31.13 1.62 -40.53
N VAL A 21 -29.81 1.47 -40.35
CA VAL A 21 -29.24 0.28 -39.71
C VAL A 21 -29.59 0.35 -38.24
N ILE A 22 -30.68 -0.31 -37.84
CA ILE A 22 -31.05 -0.48 -36.44
C ILE A 22 -30.07 -1.51 -35.87
N ILE A 23 -29.03 -1.04 -35.20
CA ILE A 23 -28.19 -1.90 -34.36
C ILE A 23 -29.08 -2.33 -33.19
N PRO A 24 -29.38 -3.63 -33.01
CA PRO A 24 -30.23 -4.07 -31.90
C PRO A 24 -29.57 -3.67 -30.59
N LEU A 25 -30.36 -3.17 -29.63
CA LEU A 25 -29.90 -2.70 -28.31
C LEU A 25 -28.97 -3.73 -27.61
N PHE A 26 -29.21 -5.02 -27.87
CA PHE A 26 -28.36 -6.14 -27.43
C PHE A 26 -26.93 -6.12 -27.96
N ALA A 27 -26.71 -5.71 -29.22
CA ALA A 27 -25.36 -5.61 -29.80
C ALA A 27 -24.58 -4.43 -29.18
N LEU A 28 -25.27 -3.35 -28.78
CA LEU A 28 -24.65 -2.24 -28.06
C LEU A 28 -24.23 -2.63 -26.64
N VAL A 29 -25.05 -3.44 -25.95
CA VAL A 29 -24.76 -3.98 -24.61
C VAL A 29 -23.57 -4.96 -24.64
N ILE A 30 -23.45 -5.79 -25.68
CA ILE A 30 -22.31 -6.71 -25.84
C ILE A 30 -21.01 -5.94 -26.15
N ILE A 31 -21.07 -4.85 -26.92
CA ILE A 31 -19.89 -3.98 -27.16
C ILE A 31 -19.49 -3.22 -25.89
N MET A 32 -20.45 -2.77 -25.06
CA MET A 32 -20.16 -2.20 -23.74
C MET A 32 -19.58 -3.22 -22.76
N LEU A 33 -19.99 -4.50 -22.83
CA LEU A 33 -19.44 -5.58 -22.01
C LEU A 33 -18.05 -6.06 -22.49
N LEU A 34 -17.74 -5.95 -23.78
CA LEU A 34 -16.42 -6.26 -24.36
C LEU A 34 -15.40 -5.13 -24.15
N LEU A 35 -15.85 -3.92 -23.80
CA LEU A 35 -15.04 -2.88 -23.18
C LEU A 35 -14.86 -3.12 -21.66
N SER A 36 -15.04 -4.38 -21.22
CA SER A 36 -14.52 -4.88 -19.95
C SER A 36 -13.10 -4.36 -19.78
N SER A 37 -12.94 -3.55 -18.73
CA SER A 37 -11.67 -3.00 -18.29
C SER A 37 -10.68 -4.14 -18.18
N THR A 38 -9.74 -4.21 -19.12
CA THR A 38 -8.52 -4.97 -18.87
C THR A 38 -7.85 -4.25 -17.71
N GLU A 39 -7.97 -4.79 -16.50
CA GLU A 39 -7.17 -4.29 -15.39
C GLU A 39 -5.72 -4.39 -15.82
N LYS A 40 -5.09 -3.23 -15.97
CA LYS A 40 -3.71 -3.14 -16.39
C LYS A 40 -2.90 -3.81 -15.31
N ARG A 41 -2.29 -4.95 -15.65
CA ARG A 41 -1.42 -5.68 -14.72
C ARG A 41 -0.39 -4.72 -14.12
N PRO A 42 -0.18 -4.74 -12.80
CA PRO A 42 0.82 -3.92 -12.14
C PRO A 42 2.19 -4.07 -12.79
N GLU A 43 2.90 -2.96 -12.94
CA GLU A 43 4.25 -2.97 -13.49
C GLU A 43 5.18 -3.72 -12.55
N LYS A 44 6.01 -4.61 -13.09
CA LYS A 44 7.02 -5.35 -12.33
C LYS A 44 8.26 -4.51 -12.07
N LEU A 45 8.54 -4.22 -10.81
CA LEU A 45 9.77 -3.56 -10.39
C LEU A 45 10.93 -4.56 -10.31
N LYS A 46 12.14 -4.05 -10.56
CA LYS A 46 13.38 -4.82 -10.44
C LYS A 46 14.28 -4.18 -9.39
N PRO A 47 14.80 -4.93 -8.42
CA PRO A 47 15.75 -4.39 -7.47
C PRO A 47 17.03 -3.97 -8.19
N ILE A 48 17.54 -2.79 -7.84
CA ILE A 48 18.84 -2.27 -8.30
C ILE A 48 19.98 -3.01 -7.60
N LYS A 49 19.79 -3.30 -6.31
CA LYS A 49 20.73 -4.06 -5.47
C LYS A 49 19.99 -4.69 -4.30
N SER A 50 20.64 -5.66 -3.65
CA SER A 50 20.24 -6.15 -2.34
C SER A 50 21.45 -6.34 -1.43
N THR A 51 21.22 -6.37 -0.12
CA THR A 51 22.22 -6.69 0.90
C THR A 51 21.57 -7.48 2.02
N HIS A 52 22.34 -8.35 2.68
CA HIS A 52 21.90 -9.03 3.91
C HIS A 52 21.81 -8.02 5.06
N THR A 53 20.88 -8.23 5.99
CA THR A 53 20.75 -7.49 7.25
C THR A 53 21.08 -8.39 8.43
N GLN A 54 21.73 -7.84 9.44
CA GLN A 54 22.02 -8.52 10.71
C GLN A 54 20.83 -8.54 11.68
N VAL A 55 19.75 -7.84 11.35
CA VAL A 55 18.49 -7.90 12.10
C VAL A 55 17.83 -9.24 11.78
N PRO A 56 17.67 -10.14 12.77
CA PRO A 56 16.95 -11.40 12.57
C PRO A 56 15.46 -11.11 12.43
N GLU A 57 14.76 -11.92 11.65
CA GLU A 57 13.30 -11.90 11.45
C GLU A 57 12.71 -10.48 11.34
N PRO A 58 13.19 -9.63 10.40
CA PRO A 58 12.80 -8.22 10.34
C PRO A 58 11.35 -8.03 9.84
N SER A 59 10.47 -7.51 10.69
CA SER A 59 9.06 -7.25 10.37
C SER A 59 8.79 -5.90 9.72
N ASP A 60 9.42 -4.81 10.16
CA ASP A 60 9.23 -3.50 9.51
C ASP A 60 10.45 -2.58 9.64
N ILE A 61 10.48 -1.56 8.79
CA ILE A 61 11.60 -0.64 8.62
C ILE A 61 11.12 0.78 8.34
N CYS A 62 11.74 1.76 8.99
CA CYS A 62 11.58 3.16 8.62
C CYS A 62 12.92 3.92 8.59
N MET A 63 12.97 5.01 7.83
CA MET A 63 14.18 5.82 7.69
C MET A 63 14.35 6.76 8.88
N HIS A 64 15.56 6.82 9.47
CA HIS A 64 15.86 7.84 10.47
C HIS A 64 15.78 9.24 9.85
N PRO A 65 15.06 10.21 10.46
CA PRO A 65 14.83 11.53 9.87
C PRO A 65 16.11 12.36 9.65
N ASP A 66 17.11 12.22 10.52
CA ASP A 66 18.36 12.99 10.46
C ASP A 66 19.65 12.19 10.14
N LYS A 67 19.65 10.86 10.30
CA LYS A 67 20.81 9.99 10.01
C LYS A 67 20.60 9.17 8.74
N ASN A 68 21.69 8.66 8.14
CA ASN A 68 21.61 7.72 7.02
C ASN A 68 21.51 6.26 7.52
N THR A 69 20.55 6.04 8.41
CA THR A 69 20.32 4.79 9.14
C THR A 69 18.83 4.47 9.12
N TYR A 70 18.49 3.23 9.41
CA TYR A 70 17.13 2.73 9.50
C TYR A 70 16.81 2.34 10.93
N ILE A 71 15.55 2.52 11.30
CA ILE A 71 14.97 1.95 12.51
C ILE A 71 14.20 0.72 12.07
N VAL A 72 14.45 -0.42 12.71
CA VAL A 72 13.95 -1.74 12.30
C VAL A 72 13.41 -2.47 13.52
N VAL A 73 12.28 -3.14 13.36
CA VAL A 73 11.75 -4.08 14.37
C VAL A 73 11.84 -5.51 13.85
N SER A 74 11.86 -6.47 14.76
CA SER A 74 11.87 -7.91 14.44
C SER A 74 10.69 -8.60 15.10
N ASP A 75 10.13 -9.63 14.49
CA ASP A 75 9.06 -10.47 15.08
C ASP A 75 9.40 -10.93 16.51
N ASP A 76 10.69 -11.25 16.70
CA ASP A 76 11.35 -11.61 17.96
C ASP A 76 11.23 -10.56 19.12
N GLY A 77 10.62 -9.41 18.87
CA GLY A 77 10.24 -8.39 19.83
C GLY A 77 11.28 -7.28 20.03
N PHE A 78 12.24 -7.11 19.13
CA PHE A 78 13.37 -6.21 19.32
C PHE A 78 13.31 -4.96 18.45
N LEU A 79 13.87 -3.87 18.96
CA LEU A 79 14.04 -2.60 18.25
C LEU A 79 15.53 -2.33 18.00
N PHE A 80 15.87 -2.07 16.74
CA PHE A 80 17.23 -1.83 16.28
C PHE A 80 17.36 -0.51 15.53
N GLU A 81 18.58 0.06 15.57
CA GLU A 81 19.04 0.98 14.55
C GLU A 81 20.11 0.27 13.71
N MET A 82 19.97 0.36 12.39
CA MET A 82 20.78 -0.36 11.41
C MET A 82 21.33 0.63 10.37
N ASP A 83 22.57 0.42 9.91
CA ASP A 83 23.12 1.22 8.83
C ASP A 83 22.58 0.83 7.44
N SER A 84 22.95 1.60 6.41
CA SER A 84 22.48 1.35 5.04
C SER A 84 23.05 0.12 4.34
N VAL A 85 23.97 -0.61 4.98
CA VAL A 85 24.53 -1.87 4.47
C VAL A 85 24.06 -3.09 5.24
N GLY A 86 23.15 -2.92 6.21
CA GLY A 86 22.53 -4.01 6.96
C GLY A 86 23.20 -4.32 8.29
N LYS A 87 24.15 -3.50 8.78
CA LYS A 87 24.82 -3.73 10.06
C LYS A 87 24.04 -3.09 11.20
N ILE A 88 23.84 -3.82 12.30
CA ILE A 88 23.27 -3.25 13.52
C ILE A 88 24.24 -2.24 14.12
N ILE A 89 23.75 -1.02 14.36
CA ILE A 89 24.46 0.05 15.07
C ILE A 89 24.20 -0.07 16.57
N ARG A 90 22.93 -0.26 16.95
CA ARG A 90 22.50 -0.41 18.34
C ARG A 90 21.16 -1.14 18.42
N LYS A 91 20.85 -1.61 19.62
CA LYS A 91 19.63 -2.31 20.00
C LYS A 91 19.06 -1.65 21.25
N ALA A 92 17.74 -1.49 21.32
CA ALA A 92 17.08 -1.04 22.54
C ALA A 92 17.21 -2.09 23.65
N ASP A 93 17.30 -1.66 24.92
CA ASP A 93 17.15 -2.56 26.07
C ASP A 93 15.67 -2.85 26.32
N TYR A 94 15.08 -3.56 25.36
CA TYR A 94 13.66 -3.83 25.26
C TYR A 94 13.45 -5.17 24.57
N LYS A 95 12.57 -5.98 25.12
CA LYS A 95 12.02 -7.16 24.45
C LYS A 95 10.49 -7.11 24.56
N GLY A 96 9.85 -6.85 23.44
CA GLY A 96 8.41 -6.90 23.27
C GLY A 96 7.90 -8.29 22.94
N PHE A 97 6.68 -8.32 22.42
CA PHE A 97 6.03 -9.50 21.88
C PHE A 97 5.52 -9.14 20.49
N ASP A 98 5.92 -9.89 19.45
CA ASP A 98 5.23 -9.85 18.14
C ASP A 98 5.28 -8.44 17.55
N THR A 99 6.49 -7.91 17.36
CA THR A 99 6.67 -6.50 16.99
C THR A 99 6.70 -6.30 15.48
N GLU A 100 5.55 -5.91 14.93
CA GLU A 100 5.36 -5.82 13.48
C GLU A 100 5.68 -4.43 12.92
N GLY A 101 4.99 -3.37 13.34
CA GLY A 101 5.11 -2.06 12.70
C GLY A 101 6.05 -1.06 13.40
N VAL A 102 6.77 -0.24 12.63
CA VAL A 102 7.60 0.84 13.17
C VAL A 102 7.53 2.15 12.39
N THR A 103 7.40 3.27 13.11
CA THR A 103 7.54 4.60 12.50
C THR A 103 8.24 5.60 13.40
N VAL A 104 8.78 6.67 12.80
CA VAL A 104 9.39 7.80 13.52
C VAL A 104 8.61 9.06 13.26
N HIS A 105 8.23 9.75 14.34
CA HIS A 105 7.58 11.05 14.29
C HIS A 105 8.01 11.92 15.47
N GLU A 106 8.31 13.20 15.21
CA GLU A 106 8.62 14.21 16.25
C GLU A 106 9.65 13.74 17.32
N GLY A 107 10.71 13.07 16.87
CA GLY A 107 11.80 12.59 17.76
C GLY A 107 11.47 11.34 18.56
N LYS A 108 10.35 10.67 18.25
CA LYS A 108 9.91 9.43 18.90
C LYS A 108 9.83 8.29 17.90
N VAL A 109 10.10 7.07 18.37
CA VAL A 109 9.87 5.81 17.66
C VAL A 109 8.59 5.19 18.19
N TYR A 110 7.68 4.83 17.31
CA TYR A 110 6.43 4.16 17.63
C TYR A 110 6.52 2.74 17.09
N VAL A 111 6.41 1.75 17.98
CA VAL A 111 6.46 0.32 17.64
C VAL A 111 5.12 -0.31 17.99
N ILE A 112 4.56 -1.11 17.10
CA ILE A 112 3.39 -1.95 17.38
C ILE A 112 3.85 -3.28 17.99
N GLU A 113 3.14 -3.74 19.00
CA GLU A 113 3.10 -5.16 19.41
C GLU A 113 1.75 -5.72 18.98
N GLU A 114 1.73 -6.59 17.97
CA GLU A 114 0.51 -7.11 17.33
C GLU A 114 -0.35 -7.85 18.36
N PHE A 115 0.16 -8.95 18.91
CA PHE A 115 -0.56 -9.80 19.87
C PHE A 115 -1.13 -9.03 21.08
N THR A 116 -0.38 -8.04 21.60
CA THR A 116 -0.81 -7.30 22.80
C THR A 116 -1.56 -6.01 22.49
N ARG A 117 -1.67 -5.62 21.22
CA ARG A 117 -2.32 -4.41 20.72
C ARG A 117 -1.85 -3.13 21.40
N LYS A 118 -0.53 -3.03 21.55
CA LYS A 118 0.11 -1.89 22.19
C LYS A 118 0.94 -1.11 21.19
N ILE A 119 0.93 0.20 21.36
CA ILE A 119 1.94 1.09 20.79
C ILE A 119 2.95 1.39 21.90
N ARG A 120 4.21 1.10 21.61
CA ARG A 120 5.36 1.40 22.46
C ARG A 120 6.05 2.62 21.88
N VAL A 121 6.20 3.66 22.71
CA VAL A 121 6.78 4.93 22.29
C VAL A 121 8.13 5.08 22.97
N PHE A 122 9.17 5.12 22.15
CA PHE A 122 10.55 5.29 22.59
C PHE A 122 11.06 6.66 22.19
N ASP A 123 12.01 7.16 22.95
CA ASP A 123 12.85 8.27 22.52
C ASP A 123 13.78 7.83 21.37
N LEU A 124 13.83 8.58 20.26
CA LEU A 124 14.63 8.21 19.08
C LEU A 124 16.14 8.22 19.37
N GLU A 125 16.61 9.15 20.18
CA GLU A 125 18.04 9.32 20.41
C GLU A 125 18.57 8.36 21.48
N THR A 126 17.74 7.93 22.43
CA THR A 126 18.18 7.06 23.52
C THR A 126 17.62 5.64 23.47
N PHE A 127 16.57 5.39 22.67
CA PHE A 127 15.80 4.14 22.64
C PHE A 127 15.22 3.75 24.02
N GLN A 128 15.04 4.73 24.91
CA GLN A 128 14.35 4.52 26.18
C GLN A 128 12.84 4.49 25.95
N LEU A 129 12.16 3.49 26.51
CA LEU A 129 10.71 3.40 26.47
C LEU A 129 10.11 4.47 27.38
N GLU A 130 9.31 5.37 26.81
CA GLU A 130 8.72 6.50 27.55
C GLU A 130 7.23 6.30 27.83
N ARG A 131 6.52 5.66 26.89
CA ARG A 131 5.07 5.51 26.96
C ARG A 131 4.63 4.19 26.34
N THR A 132 3.57 3.62 26.90
CA THR A 132 2.86 2.48 26.33
C THR A 132 1.39 2.85 26.25
N VAL A 133 0.76 2.60 25.10
CA VAL A 133 -0.65 2.87 24.86
C VAL A 133 -1.31 1.59 24.36
N SER A 134 -2.40 1.17 24.98
CA SER A 134 -3.25 0.11 24.44
C SER A 134 -4.24 0.71 23.45
N VAL A 135 -4.31 0.13 22.25
CA VAL A 135 -5.29 0.53 21.24
C VAL A 135 -6.49 -0.40 21.35
N PRO A 136 -7.68 0.09 21.72
CA PRO A 136 -8.87 -0.75 21.80
C PRO A 136 -9.28 -1.18 20.38
N TYR A 137 -9.42 -2.49 20.17
CA TYR A 137 -9.94 -3.06 18.93
C TYR A 137 -10.92 -4.19 19.23
N GLY A 138 -12.10 -4.15 18.60
CA GLY A 138 -13.16 -5.14 18.79
C GLY A 138 -12.98 -6.44 18.01
N GLY A 139 -12.00 -6.51 17.10
CA GLY A 139 -11.70 -7.72 16.34
C GLY A 139 -11.17 -8.87 17.20
N GLY A 140 -11.26 -10.09 16.68
CA GLY A 140 -10.74 -11.31 17.33
C GLY A 140 -9.25 -11.18 17.65
N ARG A 141 -8.76 -11.86 18.69
CA ARG A 141 -7.37 -11.72 19.20
C ARG A 141 -6.29 -11.90 18.12
N ASN A 142 -6.57 -12.68 17.09
CA ASN A 142 -5.71 -12.99 15.94
C ASN A 142 -5.98 -12.08 14.72
N LYS A 143 -6.62 -10.94 14.95
CA LYS A 143 -6.82 -9.86 13.97
C LYS A 143 -6.22 -8.64 14.61
N ALA A 144 -4.98 -8.37 14.30
CA ALA A 144 -4.24 -7.32 14.97
C ALA A 144 -3.47 -6.48 13.96
N PHE A 145 -2.67 -5.56 14.51
CA PHE A 145 -2.16 -4.42 13.79
C PHE A 145 -0.76 -4.74 13.26
N GLU A 146 -0.56 -4.59 11.95
CA GLU A 146 0.74 -4.86 11.30
C GLU A 146 1.57 -3.61 11.19
N SER A 147 0.93 -2.49 10.86
CA SER A 147 1.66 -1.32 10.42
C SER A 147 1.19 -0.05 11.12
N ILE A 148 2.14 0.86 11.30
CA ILE A 148 1.91 2.20 11.81
C ILE A 148 2.70 3.21 10.97
N THR A 149 2.09 4.34 10.63
CA THR A 149 2.81 5.45 10.03
C THR A 149 2.17 6.79 10.39
N PHE A 150 2.88 7.90 10.20
CA PHE A 150 2.30 9.23 10.41
C PHE A 150 1.86 9.86 9.09
N ASN A 151 0.55 10.02 8.90
CA ASN A 151 -0.03 10.69 7.74
C ASN A 151 0.01 12.21 7.92
N ARG A 152 0.92 12.86 7.19
CA ARG A 152 1.14 14.32 7.31
C ARG A 152 -0.01 15.15 6.71
N SER A 153 -0.75 14.63 5.73
CA SER A 153 -1.87 15.37 5.14
C SER A 153 -3.06 15.48 6.09
N ARG A 154 -3.27 14.47 6.93
CA ARG A 154 -4.36 14.43 7.91
C ARG A 154 -3.91 14.72 9.34
N ASN A 155 -2.60 14.84 9.55
CA ASN A 155 -1.97 15.14 10.84
C ASN A 155 -2.37 14.12 11.94
N CYS A 156 -2.35 12.85 11.58
CA CYS A 156 -2.73 11.72 12.43
C CYS A 156 -1.80 10.53 12.20
N PHE A 157 -1.73 9.63 13.18
CA PHE A 157 -1.18 8.29 12.95
C PHE A 157 -2.21 7.44 12.21
N ILE A 158 -1.70 6.57 11.37
CA ILE A 158 -2.46 5.55 10.66
C ILE A 158 -1.96 4.20 11.15
N MET A 159 -2.88 3.31 11.50
CA MET A 159 -2.59 1.90 11.76
C MET A 159 -3.43 1.02 10.86
N LEU A 160 -2.89 -0.11 10.41
CA LEU A 160 -3.65 -1.08 9.62
C LEU A 160 -3.61 -2.48 10.23
N THR A 161 -4.69 -3.23 10.06
CA THR A 161 -4.70 -4.68 10.28
C THR A 161 -4.18 -5.42 9.06
N GLU A 162 -3.61 -6.62 9.26
CA GLU A 162 -3.06 -7.45 8.19
C GLU A 162 -4.14 -7.84 7.18
N LYS A 163 -5.15 -8.56 7.67
CA LYS A 163 -6.20 -9.20 6.86
C LYS A 163 -7.46 -9.52 7.66
N ASP A 164 -8.51 -9.87 6.92
CA ASP A 164 -9.80 -10.40 7.39
C ASP A 164 -10.52 -9.63 8.52
N PRO A 165 -11.04 -8.41 8.27
CA PRO A 165 -10.80 -7.57 7.10
C PRO A 165 -9.65 -6.59 7.35
N ILE A 166 -9.16 -5.98 6.27
CA ILE A 166 -8.19 -4.89 6.35
C ILE A 166 -8.93 -3.62 6.78
N PHE A 167 -8.57 -3.08 7.94
CA PHE A 167 -9.05 -1.79 8.42
C PHE A 167 -7.90 -0.81 8.53
N LEU A 168 -8.19 0.45 8.23
CA LEU A 168 -7.34 1.59 8.51
C LEU A 168 -7.91 2.40 9.68
N PHE A 169 -7.11 2.57 10.72
CA PHE A 169 -7.44 3.33 11.92
C PHE A 169 -6.69 4.65 11.89
N GLU A 170 -7.40 5.75 12.11
CA GLU A 170 -6.77 7.04 12.36
C GLU A 170 -6.69 7.26 13.86
N LEU A 171 -5.50 7.63 14.34
CA LEU A 171 -5.27 8.01 15.72
C LEU A 171 -4.75 9.45 15.76
N ASP A 172 -5.24 10.24 16.71
CA ASP A 172 -4.67 11.57 16.95
C ASP A 172 -3.21 11.49 17.44
N LYS A 173 -2.54 12.64 17.61
CA LYS A 173 -1.15 12.68 18.12
C LYS A 173 -1.00 12.12 19.53
N ASN A 174 -2.08 12.04 20.31
CA ASN A 174 -2.09 11.43 21.63
C ASN A 174 -2.35 9.92 21.57
N LEU A 175 -2.48 9.34 20.37
CA LEU A 175 -2.79 7.94 20.10
C LEU A 175 -4.21 7.54 20.53
N ASN A 176 -5.16 8.48 20.52
CA ASN A 176 -6.57 8.17 20.66
C ASN A 176 -7.16 7.83 19.30
N LEU A 177 -7.94 6.76 19.21
CA LEU A 177 -8.68 6.40 18.00
C LEU A 177 -9.70 7.50 17.65
N ILE A 178 -9.66 7.99 16.42
CA ILE A 178 -10.55 9.04 15.92
C ILE A 178 -11.35 8.63 14.67
N ASN A 179 -10.93 7.60 13.94
CA ASN A 179 -11.66 7.08 12.79
C ASN A 179 -11.27 5.63 12.47
N GLU A 180 -12.16 4.91 11.81
CA GLU A 180 -11.95 3.54 11.32
C GLU A 180 -12.56 3.44 9.91
N ILE A 181 -11.79 2.88 8.98
CA ILE A 181 -12.12 2.83 7.55
C ILE A 181 -11.87 1.42 7.04
N ASP A 182 -12.89 0.85 6.41
CA ASP A 182 -12.81 -0.44 5.73
C ASP A 182 -11.95 -0.32 4.44
N MET A 183 -10.95 -1.19 4.34
CA MET A 183 -9.98 -1.26 3.25
C MET A 183 -9.95 -2.66 2.60
N GLU A 184 -10.97 -3.50 2.80
CA GLU A 184 -11.02 -4.91 2.33
C GLU A 184 -10.73 -5.08 0.83
N ASN A 185 -10.98 -4.06 0.01
CA ASN A 185 -10.76 -4.11 -1.45
C ASN A 185 -9.42 -3.52 -1.90
N VAL A 186 -8.51 -3.19 -0.99
CA VAL A 186 -7.22 -2.58 -1.32
C VAL A 186 -6.18 -3.63 -1.71
N ALA A 187 -6.12 -4.75 -1.00
CA ALA A 187 -5.18 -5.86 -1.20
C ALA A 187 -5.73 -7.12 -0.51
N SER A 188 -5.08 -8.26 -0.69
CA SER A 188 -5.37 -9.49 0.09
C SER A 188 -4.90 -9.36 1.55
N ASP A 189 -3.77 -8.69 1.76
CA ASP A 189 -3.11 -8.47 3.05
C ASP A 189 -2.43 -7.09 3.07
N ILE A 190 -1.96 -6.64 4.24
CA ILE A 190 -1.03 -5.51 4.39
C ILE A 190 0.07 -5.89 5.38
N SER A 191 1.32 -5.94 4.93
CA SER A 191 2.49 -6.17 5.80
C SER A 191 3.10 -4.87 6.33
N ALA A 192 3.12 -3.79 5.54
CA ALA A 192 3.65 -2.50 6.01
C ALA A 192 3.01 -1.26 5.40
N ALA A 193 3.24 -0.12 6.07
CA ALA A 193 2.79 1.19 5.64
C ALA A 193 3.83 2.27 5.92
N THR A 194 4.05 3.17 4.96
CA THR A 194 4.98 4.29 5.12
C THR A 194 4.52 5.56 4.42
N TRP A 195 4.91 6.72 4.99
CA TRP A 195 4.68 8.02 4.38
C TRP A 195 5.88 8.45 3.54
N HIS A 196 5.64 8.77 2.26
CA HIS A 196 6.69 9.33 1.42
C HIS A 196 6.16 10.28 0.34
N ASN A 197 6.82 11.43 0.21
CA ASN A 197 6.57 12.45 -0.83
C ASN A 197 5.09 12.84 -1.01
N GLY A 198 4.35 12.97 0.08
CA GLY A 198 2.96 13.41 0.04
C GLY A 198 1.95 12.28 -0.15
N PHE A 199 2.38 11.03 -0.14
CA PHE A 199 1.52 9.87 -0.33
C PHE A 199 1.73 8.84 0.78
N LEU A 200 0.72 8.01 0.96
CA LEU A 200 0.84 6.78 1.72
C LEU A 200 1.23 5.65 0.77
N TRP A 201 2.10 4.79 1.24
CA TRP A 201 2.57 3.62 0.54
C TRP A 201 2.32 2.42 1.42
N LEU A 202 1.66 1.41 0.88
CA LEU A 202 1.45 0.13 1.54
C LEU A 202 2.27 -0.95 0.83
N LEU A 203 2.61 -1.99 1.59
CA LEU A 203 3.21 -3.22 1.12
C LEU A 203 2.25 -4.37 1.43
N SER A 204 2.13 -5.30 0.50
CA SER A 204 1.38 -6.55 0.64
C SER A 204 2.31 -7.69 0.27
N ASP A 205 2.40 -8.68 1.15
CA ASP A 205 3.25 -9.84 1.00
C ASP A 205 2.59 -10.89 0.08
N GLU A 206 1.31 -11.22 0.31
CA GLU A 206 0.56 -12.24 -0.41
C GLU A 206 0.35 -11.81 -1.86
N ASP A 207 0.02 -10.52 -2.09
CA ASP A 207 -0.12 -10.01 -3.44
C ASP A 207 1.25 -9.65 -4.06
N MET A 208 2.34 -9.55 -3.28
CA MET A 208 3.64 -9.03 -3.70
C MET A 208 3.53 -7.64 -4.37
N HIS A 209 2.77 -6.73 -3.77
CA HIS A 209 2.55 -5.38 -4.30
C HIS A 209 3.05 -4.28 -3.39
N VAL A 210 3.56 -3.22 -4.03
CA VAL A 210 3.61 -1.89 -3.43
C VAL A 210 2.42 -1.11 -3.95
N ILE A 211 1.69 -0.47 -3.04
CA ILE A 211 0.42 0.21 -3.33
C ILE A 211 0.55 1.67 -2.90
N LYS A 212 0.33 2.61 -3.83
CA LYS A 212 0.33 4.05 -3.52
C LYS A 212 -1.09 4.53 -3.34
N LEU A 213 -1.37 5.18 -2.22
CA LEU A 213 -2.68 5.74 -1.89
C LEU A 213 -2.68 7.26 -1.93
N ASP A 214 -3.84 7.82 -2.26
CA ASP A 214 -4.14 9.21 -1.97
C ASP A 214 -4.14 9.41 -0.43
N PRO A 215 -3.38 10.37 0.11
CA PRO A 215 -3.18 10.49 1.55
C PRO A 215 -4.42 10.99 2.31
N THR A 216 -5.45 11.48 1.63
CA THR A 216 -6.63 12.07 2.28
C THR A 216 -7.85 11.17 2.16
N SER A 217 -8.06 10.60 0.98
CA SER A 217 -9.19 9.74 0.63
C SER A 217 -8.87 8.24 0.71
N TYR A 218 -7.59 7.87 0.85
CA TYR A 218 -7.08 6.50 0.88
C TYR A 218 -7.37 5.67 -0.37
N LYS A 219 -7.79 6.31 -1.46
CA LYS A 219 -8.00 5.63 -2.74
C LYS A 219 -6.67 5.15 -3.31
N VAL A 220 -6.67 3.92 -3.83
CA VAL A 220 -5.54 3.38 -4.60
C VAL A 220 -5.30 4.25 -5.82
N LEU A 221 -4.10 4.81 -5.91
CA LEU A 221 -3.63 5.58 -7.05
C LEU A 221 -2.88 4.69 -8.04
N ASN A 222 -2.09 3.74 -7.53
CA ASN A 222 -1.33 2.82 -8.36
C ASN A 222 -0.86 1.59 -7.57
N LYS A 223 -0.49 0.53 -8.30
CA LYS A 223 0.10 -0.71 -7.78
C LYS A 223 1.31 -1.12 -8.62
N TRP A 224 2.32 -1.68 -7.97
CA TRP A 224 3.49 -2.27 -8.64
C TRP A 224 3.80 -3.63 -8.05
N TYR A 225 4.12 -4.59 -8.91
CA TYR A 225 4.52 -5.92 -8.50
C TYR A 225 6.00 -5.93 -8.09
N VAL A 226 6.30 -6.41 -6.90
CA VAL A 226 7.64 -6.55 -6.34
C VAL A 226 7.98 -8.04 -6.17
N PRO A 227 8.88 -8.62 -6.99
CA PRO A 227 9.16 -10.06 -6.97
C PRO A 227 10.09 -10.44 -5.81
N ILE A 228 9.68 -10.14 -4.57
CA ILE A 228 10.40 -10.41 -3.33
C ILE A 228 9.58 -11.44 -2.55
N ILE A 229 10.26 -12.40 -1.94
CA ILE A 229 9.65 -13.40 -1.07
C ILE A 229 9.48 -12.77 0.32
N ASN A 230 8.31 -12.93 0.94
CA ASN A 230 7.94 -12.42 2.27
C ASN A 230 8.46 -10.99 2.51
N PRO A 231 8.00 -10.00 1.71
CA PRO A 231 8.36 -8.61 1.94
C PRO A 231 7.51 -8.04 3.09
N GLU A 232 8.15 -7.77 4.23
CA GLU A 232 7.44 -7.33 5.43
C GLU A 232 7.46 -5.83 5.65
N GLY A 233 8.59 -5.15 5.37
CA GLY A 233 8.73 -3.72 5.65
C GLY A 233 9.05 -2.86 4.42
N ILE A 234 8.56 -1.62 4.41
CA ILE A 234 8.84 -0.64 3.34
C ILE A 234 9.28 0.73 3.89
N ALA A 235 10.38 1.24 3.35
CA ALA A 235 10.88 2.58 3.61
C ALA A 235 11.32 3.29 2.32
N PHE A 236 11.63 4.58 2.46
CA PHE A 236 12.31 5.34 1.42
C PHE A 236 13.57 5.97 1.99
N ASP A 237 14.71 5.74 1.33
CA ASP A 237 15.98 6.29 1.76
C ASP A 237 16.11 7.79 1.44
N ARG A 238 17.21 8.41 1.90
CA ARG A 238 17.47 9.85 1.67
C ARG A 238 17.60 10.25 0.20
N ASN A 239 17.89 9.31 -0.68
CA ASN A 239 17.96 9.55 -2.13
C ASN A 239 16.61 9.32 -2.81
N GLY A 240 15.55 9.04 -2.04
CA GLY A 240 14.23 8.69 -2.55
C GLY A 240 14.20 7.30 -3.21
N ARG A 241 15.12 6.40 -2.89
CA ARG A 241 15.01 5.00 -3.31
C ARG A 241 14.08 4.27 -2.37
N MET A 242 13.18 3.47 -2.93
CA MET A 242 12.35 2.58 -2.15
C MET A 242 13.19 1.41 -1.65
N VAL A 243 13.04 1.07 -0.37
CA VAL A 243 13.75 -0.01 0.31
C VAL A 243 12.70 -0.94 0.89
N ILE A 244 12.81 -2.22 0.56
CA ILE A 244 11.95 -3.27 1.11
C ILE A 244 12.84 -4.21 1.92
N VAL A 245 12.43 -4.52 3.14
CA VAL A 245 13.03 -5.59 3.93
C VAL A 245 12.19 -6.85 3.78
N SER A 246 12.87 -7.99 3.74
CA SER A 246 12.27 -9.32 3.65
C SER A 246 12.70 -10.12 4.85
N ASP A 247 11.73 -10.74 5.51
CA ASP A 247 11.89 -11.53 6.73
C ASP A 247 12.74 -12.78 6.47
N ASP A 248 12.16 -13.80 5.83
CA ASP A 248 12.80 -15.10 5.54
C ASP A 248 14.21 -15.00 4.95
N MET A 249 14.45 -13.96 4.15
CA MET A 249 15.71 -13.79 3.44
C MET A 249 16.72 -12.96 4.23
N GLU A 250 16.31 -12.31 5.32
CA GLU A 250 17.06 -11.31 6.10
C GLU A 250 17.76 -10.31 5.16
N ARG A 251 17.00 -9.69 4.26
CA ARG A 251 17.57 -8.88 3.16
C ARG A 251 16.86 -7.58 2.92
N LEU A 252 17.66 -6.55 2.65
CA LEU A 252 17.21 -5.27 2.09
C LEU A 252 17.29 -5.32 0.57
N TYR A 253 16.21 -4.93 -0.09
CA TYR A 253 16.13 -4.74 -1.54
C TYR A 253 15.91 -3.27 -1.87
N PHE A 254 16.69 -2.72 -2.78
CA PHE A 254 16.65 -1.31 -3.14
C PHE A 254 16.10 -1.16 -4.55
N PHE A 255 15.10 -0.31 -4.72
CA PHE A 255 14.45 -0.03 -5.99
C PHE A 255 14.57 1.46 -6.34
N LYS A 256 14.42 1.80 -7.62
CA LYS A 256 14.09 3.18 -7.98
C LYS A 256 12.67 3.42 -7.47
N SER A 257 12.40 4.58 -6.87
CA SER A 257 11.01 4.92 -6.56
C SER A 257 10.21 4.87 -7.85
N PRO A 258 9.10 4.11 -7.88
CA PRO A 258 8.18 4.21 -8.99
C PRO A 258 7.51 5.60 -8.98
N ALA A 259 7.07 6.05 -10.15
CA ALA A 259 6.45 7.36 -10.34
C ALA A 259 4.95 7.34 -9.99
#